data_AF-A0A4Q4MAJ3-F1
#
_entry.id   AF-A0A4Q4MAJ3-F1
#
_cell.length_a   1.000
_cell.length_b   1.000
_cell.length_c   1.000
_cell.angle_alpha   90.00
_cell.angle_beta   90.00
_cell.angle_gamma   90.00
#
_symmetry.space_group_name_H-M   'P 1'
#
loop_
_entity.id
_entity.type
_entity.pdbx_description
1 polymer ?
#
loop_
_entity_poly.entity_id
_entity_poly.type
_entity_poly.pdbx_seq_one_letter_code
_entity_poly.pdbx_strand_id
1 'polypeptide(L)'
;MTLCDECDNEGALRCNGCSASCYCSKECQKKAWPLHRILCKTFKDFQDCPKAEHSGEKYTRAIYFHPDEDAPRFIWLKTKDEMGEYGCSYLSVFPGPLAAINKMESESGEFIHMTNTQIRHNYALARLLPYTLFLSYREDFLHDGSTHNKASDKIVDLNSVHLHDWRGPMIAYGTDVFDDVPHSYNPSHSQDLGPCDLRILAHWLNTYYLKYGNLRTIEDLQPELSNVVGVRINCNGDVDTDGLPRYEPIELPAFHRIFEQTATDVSKHIAIPLVVQRIPGSVKKWQKHSESSSSKFPWVNTAGTFLNIGCKPQSKRSGFDWGFAPPEWQTSVGAVVVVRKDKKKLLPEHVHALVEYHQHHLMRVFGEESQGMHSDG
;
A
#
# COMPACT_ATOMS: atom_id res chain seq x y z
N MET A 1 7.60 12.99 22.53
CA MET A 1 7.05 13.71 21.37
C MET A 1 5.98 12.82 20.74
N THR A 2 4.76 13.31 20.52
CA THR A 2 3.68 12.49 19.92
C THR A 2 3.65 12.73 18.42
N LEU A 3 3.70 11.66 17.63
CA LEU A 3 3.67 11.75 16.16
C LEU A 3 2.26 12.01 15.65
N CYS A 4 2.16 12.51 14.42
CA CYS A 4 0.92 12.61 13.69
C CYS A 4 0.39 11.21 13.34
N ASP A 5 -0.90 10.96 13.57
CA ASP A 5 -1.56 9.70 13.26
C ASP A 5 -1.59 9.39 11.75
N GLU A 6 -1.24 10.36 10.89
CA GLU A 6 -1.30 10.29 9.42
C GLU A 6 0.03 10.31 8.67
N CYS A 7 1.08 10.91 9.24
CA CYS A 7 2.40 11.00 8.61
C CYS A 7 3.49 11.18 9.67
N ASP A 8 4.77 11.07 9.32
CA ASP A 8 5.88 10.96 10.30
C ASP A 8 6.24 12.28 11.00
N ASN A 9 5.51 13.35 10.69
CA ASN A 9 5.70 14.65 11.30
C ASN A 9 5.19 14.67 12.75
N GLU A 10 5.71 15.59 13.54
CA GLU A 10 5.26 15.84 14.91
C GLU A 10 3.79 16.26 14.95
N GLY A 11 3.02 15.66 15.86
CA GLY A 11 1.60 15.94 16.05
C GLY A 11 1.36 17.18 16.90
N ALA A 12 1.24 18.35 16.28
CA ALA A 12 0.99 19.62 16.96
C ALA A 12 -0.50 19.87 17.32
N LEU A 13 -1.43 19.21 16.63
CA LEU A 13 -2.87 19.41 16.77
C LEU A 13 -3.52 18.17 17.37
N ARG A 14 -4.42 18.36 18.34
CA ARG A 14 -5.26 17.27 18.87
C ARG A 14 -6.65 17.30 18.23
N CYS A 15 -7.25 16.13 18.08
CA CYS A 15 -8.65 16.04 17.66
C CYS A 15 -9.57 16.67 18.73
N ASN A 16 -10.35 17.69 18.37
CA ASN A 16 -11.32 18.31 19.29
C ASN A 16 -12.42 17.34 19.77
N GLY A 17 -12.65 16.26 18.99
CA GLY A 17 -13.62 15.22 19.28
C GLY A 17 -13.17 14.33 20.44
N CYS A 18 -12.11 13.55 20.24
CA CYS A 18 -11.66 12.55 21.23
C CYS A 18 -10.49 13.00 22.12
N SER A 19 -9.75 14.04 21.73
CA SER A 19 -8.48 14.49 22.35
C SER A 19 -7.34 13.47 22.38
N ALA A 20 -7.59 12.23 21.96
CA ALA A 20 -6.62 11.13 21.92
C ALA A 20 -5.75 11.15 20.65
N SER A 21 -6.32 11.43 19.48
CA SER A 21 -5.60 11.48 18.20
C SER A 21 -4.84 12.79 17.99
N CYS A 22 -3.65 12.69 17.40
CA CYS A 22 -2.76 13.82 17.12
C CYS A 22 -2.47 13.95 15.61
N TYR A 23 -2.34 15.18 15.12
CA TYR A 23 -2.08 15.49 13.72
C TYR A 23 -1.09 16.64 13.59
N CYS A 24 -0.25 16.64 12.55
CA CYS A 24 0.64 17.76 12.27
C CYS A 24 -0.09 18.94 11.59
N SER A 25 -1.22 18.67 10.93
CA SER A 25 -1.98 19.68 10.18
C SER A 25 -3.47 19.32 10.06
N LYS A 26 -4.30 20.31 9.66
CA LYS A 26 -5.73 20.09 9.39
C LYS A 26 -5.96 19.20 8.17
N GLU A 27 -5.04 19.20 7.22
CA GLU A 27 -5.06 18.35 6.03
C GLU A 27 -4.88 16.88 6.45
N CYS A 28 -3.91 16.59 7.32
CA CYS A 28 -3.73 15.26 7.88
C CYS A 28 -4.97 14.79 8.66
N GLN A 29 -5.57 15.67 9.47
CA GLN A 29 -6.82 15.36 10.17
C GLN A 29 -7.97 15.04 9.20
N LYS A 30 -8.14 15.85 8.14
CA LYS A 30 -9.17 15.63 7.12
C LYS A 30 -8.96 14.31 6.37
N LYS A 31 -7.72 13.97 6.06
CA LYS A 31 -7.34 12.71 5.40
C LYS A 31 -7.66 11.50 6.28
N ALA A 32 -7.36 11.58 7.57
CA ALA A 32 -7.66 10.51 8.54
C ALA A 32 -9.15 10.39 8.86
N TRP A 33 -9.96 11.44 8.63
CA TRP A 33 -11.33 11.54 9.11
C TRP A 33 -12.27 10.39 8.72
N PRO A 34 -12.28 9.86 7.47
CA PRO A 34 -13.20 8.80 7.07
C PRO A 34 -13.14 7.55 7.97
N LEU A 35 -11.92 7.19 8.39
CA LEU A 35 -11.63 6.06 9.27
C LEU A 35 -11.73 6.48 10.75
N HIS A 36 -11.09 7.60 11.12
CA HIS A 36 -11.04 8.08 12.50
C HIS A 36 -12.43 8.30 13.11
N ARG A 37 -13.39 8.82 12.32
CA ARG A 37 -14.75 9.13 12.81
C ARG A 37 -15.55 7.91 13.27
N ILE A 38 -15.16 6.70 12.87
CA ILE A 38 -15.85 5.45 13.24
C ILE A 38 -15.83 5.28 14.76
N LEU A 39 -14.66 5.47 15.39
CA LEU A 39 -14.51 5.35 16.84
C LEU A 39 -14.38 6.69 17.57
N CYS A 40 -14.02 7.78 16.88
CA CYS A 40 -13.81 9.08 17.53
C CYS A 40 -15.03 9.57 18.31
N LYS A 41 -16.24 9.35 17.77
CA LYS A 41 -17.48 9.90 18.36
C LYS A 41 -17.85 9.21 19.67
N THR A 42 -17.64 7.91 19.75
CA THR A 42 -17.97 7.09 20.93
C THR A 42 -16.86 7.12 21.98
N PHE A 43 -15.65 7.54 21.62
CA PHE A 43 -14.50 7.52 22.53
C PHE A 43 -14.76 8.28 23.84
N LYS A 44 -15.28 9.51 23.79
CA LYS A 44 -15.52 10.31 25.00
C LYS A 44 -16.49 9.65 25.97
N ASP A 45 -17.49 8.95 25.44
CA ASP A 45 -18.50 8.25 26.24
C ASP A 45 -18.03 6.85 26.69
N PHE A 46 -16.88 6.40 26.19
CA PHE A 46 -16.29 5.08 26.47
C PHE A 46 -14.98 5.22 27.28
N GLN A 47 -15.04 6.00 28.37
CA GLN A 47 -13.93 6.17 29.31
C GLN A 47 -14.15 5.44 30.65
N ASP A 48 -15.40 5.12 30.98
CA ASP A 48 -15.74 4.48 32.24
C ASP A 48 -15.45 2.98 32.20
N CYS A 49 -14.31 2.59 32.79
CA CYS A 49 -13.89 1.20 32.92
C CYS A 49 -14.75 0.45 33.96
N PRO A 50 -15.26 -0.76 33.66
CA PRO A 50 -16.02 -1.57 34.59
C PRO A 50 -15.21 -1.89 35.85
N LYS A 51 -15.91 -2.01 36.98
CA LYS A 51 -15.30 -2.48 38.23
C LYS A 51 -15.04 -3.98 38.13
N ALA A 52 -13.86 -4.40 38.59
CA ALA A 52 -13.53 -5.80 38.78
C ALA A 52 -14.50 -6.44 39.79
N GLU A 53 -15.05 -7.61 39.45
CA GLU A 53 -15.94 -8.37 40.34
C GLU A 53 -15.14 -9.31 41.24
N HIS A 54 -14.01 -9.83 40.73
CA HIS A 54 -13.12 -10.73 41.47
C HIS A 54 -11.69 -10.17 41.56
N SER A 55 -10.95 -10.64 42.57
CA SER A 55 -9.55 -10.26 42.78
C SER A 55 -8.69 -10.66 41.57
N GLY A 56 -7.91 -9.72 41.05
CA GLY A 56 -7.02 -9.92 39.90
C GLY A 56 -7.69 -9.73 38.53
N GLU A 57 -9.01 -9.49 38.46
CA GLU A 57 -9.67 -9.12 37.22
C GLU A 57 -9.40 -7.66 36.87
N LYS A 58 -9.10 -7.42 35.60
CA LYS A 58 -8.91 -6.09 35.02
C LYS A 58 -9.66 -6.00 33.71
N TYR A 59 -9.94 -4.80 33.27
CA TYR A 59 -10.51 -4.55 31.96
C TYR A 59 -9.61 -3.60 31.18
N THR A 60 -9.43 -3.90 29.90
CA THR A 60 -8.72 -3.04 28.95
C THR A 60 -9.65 -2.63 27.84
N ARG A 61 -9.52 -1.41 27.35
CA ARG A 61 -10.30 -0.93 26.21
C ARG A 61 -9.74 -1.58 24.95
N ALA A 62 -10.58 -2.38 24.31
CA ALA A 62 -10.30 -3.13 23.10
C ALA A 62 -11.22 -2.67 21.96
N ILE A 63 -10.89 -3.05 20.73
CA ILE A 63 -11.73 -2.81 19.55
C ILE A 63 -12.31 -4.14 19.09
N TYR A 64 -13.63 -4.21 18.97
CA TYR A 64 -14.36 -5.40 18.58
C TYR A 64 -14.99 -5.25 17.20
N PHE A 65 -14.86 -6.31 16.40
CA PHE A 65 -15.44 -6.47 15.08
C PHE A 65 -16.46 -7.61 15.17
N HIS A 66 -17.70 -7.28 15.49
CA HIS A 66 -18.79 -8.26 15.49
C HIS A 66 -19.20 -8.57 14.04
N PRO A 67 -19.37 -9.84 13.63
CA PRO A 67 -19.67 -10.19 12.24
C PRO A 67 -20.93 -9.54 11.68
N ASP A 68 -21.96 -9.41 12.52
CA ASP A 68 -23.24 -8.84 12.14
C ASP A 68 -23.34 -7.31 12.26
N GLU A 69 -22.33 -6.62 12.79
CA GLU A 69 -22.33 -5.16 12.93
C GLU A 69 -21.66 -4.48 11.72
N ASP A 70 -22.15 -3.31 11.29
CA ASP A 70 -21.62 -2.60 10.11
C ASP A 70 -20.32 -1.79 10.38
N ALA A 71 -19.85 -1.78 11.62
CA ALA A 71 -18.67 -1.03 12.03
C ALA A 71 -18.08 -1.59 13.33
N PRO A 72 -16.75 -1.47 13.53
CA PRO A 72 -16.12 -1.83 14.78
C PRO A 72 -16.47 -0.83 15.89
N ARG A 73 -16.41 -1.30 17.14
CA ARG A 73 -16.70 -0.51 18.34
C ARG A 73 -15.74 -0.80 19.48
N PHE A 74 -15.68 0.11 20.44
CA PHE A 74 -14.96 -0.17 21.68
C PHE A 74 -15.72 -1.17 22.55
N ILE A 75 -14.95 -1.99 23.27
CA ILE A 75 -15.42 -2.87 24.33
C ILE A 75 -14.45 -2.80 25.51
N TRP A 76 -14.91 -3.22 26.68
CA TRP A 76 -14.05 -3.51 27.82
C TRP A 76 -13.79 -5.02 27.84
N LEU A 77 -12.56 -5.39 27.50
CA LEU A 77 -12.12 -6.78 27.41
C LEU A 77 -11.56 -7.22 28.76
N LYS A 78 -12.09 -8.33 29.28
CA LYS A 78 -11.64 -8.91 30.54
C LYS A 78 -10.23 -9.46 30.38
N THR A 79 -9.37 -9.10 31.34
CA THR A 79 -7.98 -9.49 31.43
C THR A 79 -7.64 -9.89 32.86
N LYS A 80 -6.58 -10.69 33.03
CA LYS A 80 -6.10 -11.11 34.35
C LYS A 80 -4.58 -11.20 34.30
N ASP A 81 -3.93 -10.73 35.36
CA ASP A 81 -2.51 -10.99 35.55
C ASP A 81 -2.36 -12.41 36.12
N GLU A 82 -1.66 -13.28 35.41
CA GLU A 82 -1.39 -14.65 35.84
C GLU A 82 0.10 -14.81 36.16
N MET A 83 0.39 -15.45 37.28
CA MET A 83 1.76 -15.84 37.63
C MET A 83 2.12 -17.13 36.89
N GLY A 84 3.11 -17.06 36.01
CA GLY A 84 3.71 -18.23 35.37
C GLY A 84 4.57 -19.04 36.34
N GLU A 85 4.90 -20.27 35.92
CA GLU A 85 5.67 -21.27 36.70
C GLU A 85 7.03 -20.76 37.20
N TYR A 86 7.59 -19.72 36.58
CA TYR A 86 8.90 -19.15 36.91
C TYR A 86 8.83 -17.76 37.59
N GLY A 87 7.66 -17.38 38.14
CA GLY A 87 7.47 -16.09 38.80
C GLY A 87 7.34 -14.91 37.84
N CYS A 88 7.19 -15.17 36.55
CA CYS A 88 6.92 -14.18 35.51
C CYS A 88 5.41 -13.96 35.38
N SER A 89 4.92 -12.72 35.55
CA SER A 89 3.50 -12.39 35.34
C SER A 89 3.19 -12.19 33.86
N TYR A 90 2.15 -12.83 33.33
CA TYR A 90 1.62 -12.56 31.99
C TYR A 90 0.14 -12.15 32.03
N LEU A 91 -0.26 -11.33 31.06
CA LEU A 91 -1.63 -10.90 30.84
C LEU A 91 -2.38 -11.99 30.07
N SER A 92 -3.33 -12.61 30.74
CA SER A 92 -4.33 -13.49 30.10
C SER A 92 -5.54 -12.68 29.68
N VAL A 93 -6.05 -12.97 28.48
CA VAL A 93 -7.20 -12.28 27.89
C VAL A 93 -8.37 -13.26 27.81
N PHE A 94 -9.56 -12.81 28.19
CA PHE A 94 -10.75 -13.65 28.25
C PHE A 94 -11.84 -13.11 27.33
N PRO A 95 -11.81 -13.48 26.03
CA PRO A 95 -12.86 -13.11 25.08
C PRO A 95 -14.27 -13.56 25.51
N GLY A 96 -14.37 -14.76 26.09
CA GLY A 96 -15.64 -15.34 26.54
C GLY A 96 -16.70 -15.29 25.42
N PRO A 97 -17.92 -14.80 25.69
CA PRO A 97 -18.98 -14.68 24.69
C PRO A 97 -18.64 -13.82 23.47
N LEU A 98 -17.62 -12.94 23.56
CA LEU A 98 -17.20 -12.11 22.42
C LEU A 98 -16.53 -12.93 21.31
N ALA A 99 -16.05 -14.14 21.62
CA ALA A 99 -15.49 -15.06 20.63
C ALA A 99 -16.55 -16.01 20.05
N ALA A 100 -17.76 -16.05 20.60
CA ALA A 100 -18.80 -16.97 20.20
C ALA A 100 -19.41 -16.59 18.84
N ILE A 101 -19.71 -17.60 18.02
CA ILE A 101 -20.39 -17.41 16.72
C ILE A 101 -21.88 -17.77 16.76
N ASN A 102 -22.35 -18.35 17.87
CA ASN A 102 -23.74 -18.71 18.07
C ASN A 102 -24.11 -18.68 19.56
N LYS A 103 -25.43 -18.76 19.83
CA LYS A 103 -25.97 -18.69 21.19
C LYS A 103 -25.46 -19.81 22.10
N MET A 104 -25.31 -21.02 21.58
CA MET A 104 -24.85 -22.18 22.36
C MET A 104 -23.42 -21.96 22.89
N GLU A 105 -22.50 -21.51 22.03
CA GLU A 105 -21.13 -21.16 22.44
C GLU A 105 -21.13 -19.99 23.44
N SER A 106 -21.98 -18.99 23.24
CA SER A 106 -22.03 -17.83 24.15
C SER A 106 -22.49 -18.18 25.57
N GLU A 107 -23.24 -19.28 25.72
CA GLU A 107 -23.83 -19.74 26.98
C GLU A 107 -23.08 -20.94 27.60
N SER A 108 -22.19 -21.61 26.85
CA SER A 108 -21.52 -22.84 27.32
C SER A 108 -20.50 -22.57 28.42
N GLY A 109 -19.92 -21.37 28.45
CA GLY A 109 -18.79 -21.03 29.33
C GLY A 109 -17.49 -21.77 28.98
N GLU A 110 -17.47 -22.51 27.87
CA GLU A 110 -16.29 -23.23 27.40
C GLU A 110 -15.26 -22.26 26.82
N PHE A 111 -13.99 -22.67 26.86
CA PHE A 111 -12.92 -21.91 26.23
C PHE A 111 -13.06 -21.97 24.71
N ILE A 112 -13.12 -20.80 24.10
CA ILE A 112 -13.23 -20.64 22.67
C ILE A 112 -11.85 -20.26 22.11
N HIS A 113 -11.29 -21.12 21.27
CA HIS A 113 -10.00 -20.87 20.65
C HIS A 113 -10.12 -19.77 19.57
N MET A 114 -9.24 -18.78 19.62
CA MET A 114 -9.08 -17.76 18.57
C MET A 114 -7.65 -17.77 18.06
N THR A 115 -7.45 -17.60 16.76
CA THR A 115 -6.13 -17.33 16.20
C THR A 115 -5.69 -15.95 16.65
N ASN A 116 -4.45 -15.80 17.10
CA ASN A 116 -3.95 -14.53 17.59
C ASN A 116 -2.69 -14.10 16.83
N THR A 117 -2.65 -12.85 16.39
CA THR A 117 -1.51 -12.29 15.67
C THR A 117 -1.01 -11.03 16.32
N GLN A 118 0.31 -10.85 16.29
CA GLN A 118 0.98 -9.68 16.84
C GLN A 118 1.23 -8.63 15.76
N ILE A 119 0.97 -7.39 16.10
CA ILE A 119 1.16 -6.19 15.29
C ILE A 119 2.03 -5.24 16.09
N ARG A 120 3.33 -5.22 15.79
CA ARG A 120 4.32 -4.30 16.38
C ARG A 120 4.72 -3.17 15.45
N HIS A 121 4.36 -3.30 14.17
CA HIS A 121 4.76 -2.37 13.12
C HIS A 121 3.55 -1.92 12.33
N ASN A 122 3.48 -0.62 12.07
CA ASN A 122 2.58 -0.04 11.09
C ASN A 122 3.33 0.12 9.76
N TYR A 123 3.25 -0.89 8.90
CA TYR A 123 3.99 -0.94 7.64
C TYR A 123 3.63 0.19 6.68
N ALA A 124 2.37 0.62 6.64
CA ALA A 124 1.95 1.71 5.76
C ALA A 124 2.51 3.09 6.18
N LEU A 125 2.97 3.23 7.42
CA LEU A 125 3.70 4.41 7.90
C LEU A 125 5.19 4.12 8.18
N ALA A 126 5.66 2.90 7.94
CA ALA A 126 7.00 2.43 8.30
C ALA A 126 7.39 2.74 9.78
N ARG A 127 6.49 2.48 10.74
CA ARG A 127 6.72 2.77 12.17
C ARG A 127 6.69 1.55 13.06
N LEU A 128 7.57 1.53 14.06
CA LEU A 128 7.40 0.72 15.26
C LEU A 128 6.30 1.34 16.15
N LEU A 129 5.45 0.50 16.71
CA LEU A 129 4.43 0.90 17.66
C LEU A 129 5.02 1.03 19.07
N PRO A 130 4.53 1.98 19.90
CA PRO A 130 4.99 2.15 21.27
C PRO A 130 4.48 1.07 22.24
N TYR A 131 3.73 0.09 21.73
CA TYR A 131 3.23 -1.09 22.42
C TYR A 131 2.91 -2.17 21.38
N THR A 132 2.72 -3.41 21.82
CA THR A 132 2.30 -4.50 20.94
C THR A 132 0.78 -4.54 20.86
N LEU A 133 0.25 -4.46 19.64
CA LEU A 133 -1.17 -4.67 19.38
C LEU A 133 -1.40 -6.13 18.98
N PHE A 134 -2.36 -6.78 19.59
CA PHE A 134 -2.81 -8.12 19.24
C PHE A 134 -4.13 -8.03 18.49
N LEU A 135 -4.31 -8.87 17.49
CA LEU A 135 -5.58 -9.10 16.83
C LEU A 135 -5.92 -10.59 16.92
N SER A 136 -6.93 -10.91 17.72
CA SER A 136 -7.50 -12.25 17.86
C SER A 136 -8.71 -12.40 16.96
N TYR A 137 -8.83 -13.50 16.21
CA TYR A 137 -9.91 -13.71 15.25
C TYR A 137 -10.31 -15.19 15.11
N ARG A 138 -11.61 -15.43 14.86
CA ARG A 138 -12.23 -16.75 14.64
C ARG A 138 -12.38 -17.02 13.13
N GLU A 139 -11.27 -17.22 12.46
CA GLU A 139 -11.26 -17.50 11.01
C GLU A 139 -11.19 -19.01 10.73
N ASP A 140 -12.09 -19.79 11.37
CA ASP A 140 -12.14 -21.25 11.25
C ASP A 140 -13.42 -21.73 10.53
N PHE A 141 -13.87 -20.94 9.55
CA PHE A 141 -15.20 -21.06 8.95
C PHE A 141 -15.50 -22.42 8.30
N LEU A 142 -14.47 -23.17 7.87
CA LEU A 142 -14.64 -24.51 7.31
C LEU A 142 -15.05 -25.54 8.38
N HIS A 143 -14.73 -25.26 9.65
CA HIS A 143 -15.00 -26.15 10.78
C HIS A 143 -16.13 -25.62 11.67
N ASP A 144 -16.14 -24.31 11.95
CA ASP A 144 -17.09 -23.72 12.89
C ASP A 144 -18.28 -23.00 12.21
N GLY A 145 -18.21 -22.74 10.91
CA GLY A 145 -19.27 -22.06 10.17
C GLY A 145 -19.28 -20.53 10.34
N SER A 146 -18.18 -19.93 10.80
CA SER A 146 -18.00 -18.49 10.90
C SER A 146 -18.42 -17.74 9.63
N THR A 147 -19.24 -16.70 9.80
CA THR A 147 -19.76 -15.87 8.71
C THR A 147 -18.86 -14.69 8.42
N HIS A 148 -19.01 -14.08 7.24
CA HIS A 148 -18.29 -12.88 6.83
C HIS A 148 -18.46 -11.73 7.85
N ASN A 149 -17.34 -11.05 8.16
CA ASN A 149 -17.30 -9.99 9.16
C ASN A 149 -17.54 -8.61 8.52
N LYS A 150 -18.79 -8.14 8.58
CA LYS A 150 -19.21 -6.84 8.02
C LYS A 150 -18.54 -5.64 8.69
N ALA A 151 -18.14 -5.76 9.94
CA ALA A 151 -17.46 -4.68 10.64
C ALA A 151 -16.06 -4.44 10.06
N SER A 152 -15.38 -5.51 9.60
CA SER A 152 -14.06 -5.42 8.98
C SER A 152 -14.10 -4.67 7.63
N ASP A 153 -15.14 -4.90 6.82
CA ASP A 153 -15.40 -4.22 5.54
C ASP A 153 -15.42 -2.70 5.68
N LYS A 154 -15.76 -2.18 6.86
CA LYS A 154 -15.83 -0.75 7.13
C LYS A 154 -14.48 -0.04 7.07
N ILE A 155 -13.38 -0.78 7.24
CA ILE A 155 -12.04 -0.22 7.39
C ILE A 155 -11.03 -0.73 6.36
N VAL A 156 -11.44 -1.65 5.49
CA VAL A 156 -10.61 -2.21 4.41
C VAL A 156 -10.96 -1.62 3.04
N ASP A 157 -10.04 -1.71 2.09
CA ASP A 157 -10.30 -1.40 0.69
C ASP A 157 -10.94 -2.59 -0.02
N LEU A 158 -12.26 -2.55 -0.15
CA LEU A 158 -13.06 -3.60 -0.80
C LEU A 158 -12.74 -3.80 -2.29
N ASN A 159 -12.02 -2.87 -2.91
CA ASN A 159 -11.59 -3.00 -4.30
C ASN A 159 -10.17 -3.59 -4.43
N SER A 160 -9.51 -3.89 -3.30
CA SER A 160 -8.16 -4.46 -3.29
C SER A 160 -8.20 -5.90 -3.82
N VAL A 161 -7.29 -6.22 -4.74
CA VAL A 161 -7.06 -7.61 -5.18
C VAL A 161 -6.43 -8.47 -4.07
N HIS A 162 -5.94 -7.83 -3.00
CA HIS A 162 -5.42 -8.46 -1.79
C HIS A 162 -6.43 -8.41 -0.64
N LEU A 163 -7.70 -8.14 -0.92
CA LEU A 163 -8.76 -8.20 0.08
C LEU A 163 -8.84 -9.61 0.65
N HIS A 164 -8.87 -9.68 1.98
CA HIS A 164 -9.11 -10.91 2.71
C HIS A 164 -10.56 -10.96 3.21
N ASP A 165 -11.24 -12.06 2.96
CA ASP A 165 -12.58 -12.33 3.46
C ASP A 165 -12.51 -12.74 4.93
N TRP A 166 -12.39 -11.75 5.82
CA TRP A 166 -12.36 -11.99 7.27
C TRP A 166 -13.70 -12.56 7.72
N ARG A 167 -13.65 -13.71 8.41
CA ARG A 167 -14.83 -14.38 8.96
C ARG A 167 -14.75 -14.50 10.47
N GLY A 168 -15.92 -14.54 11.11
CA GLY A 168 -16.07 -14.69 12.54
C GLY A 168 -15.69 -13.43 13.33
N PRO A 169 -15.90 -13.43 14.66
CA PRO A 169 -15.57 -12.29 15.51
C PRO A 169 -14.06 -12.01 15.55
N MET A 170 -13.71 -10.73 15.64
CA MET A 170 -12.32 -10.28 15.81
C MET A 170 -12.20 -9.27 16.96
N ILE A 171 -11.16 -9.39 17.77
CA ILE A 171 -10.91 -8.55 18.94
C ILE A 171 -9.47 -8.06 18.88
N ALA A 172 -9.29 -6.74 18.92
CA ALA A 172 -7.99 -6.11 19.03
C ALA A 172 -7.74 -5.55 20.43
N TYR A 173 -6.56 -5.78 20.99
CA TYR A 173 -6.14 -5.28 22.32
C TYR A 173 -4.65 -4.96 22.34
N GLY A 174 -4.22 -4.10 23.28
CA GLY A 174 -2.82 -3.68 23.40
C GLY A 174 -2.13 -4.23 24.64
N THR A 175 -0.81 -4.42 24.57
CA THR A 175 0.04 -4.81 25.71
C THR A 175 1.40 -4.10 25.63
N ASP A 176 2.06 -3.93 26.77
CA ASP A 176 3.40 -3.34 26.91
C ASP A 176 4.57 -4.23 26.44
N VAL A 177 4.33 -5.40 25.84
CA VAL A 177 5.38 -6.37 25.46
C VAL A 177 6.29 -5.82 24.36
N PHE A 178 7.60 -6.02 24.53
CA PHE A 178 8.62 -5.92 23.49
C PHE A 178 9.51 -7.18 23.53
N ASP A 179 9.45 -8.06 22.52
CA ASP A 179 10.23 -9.33 22.48
C ASP A 179 11.76 -9.15 22.40
N ASP A 180 12.29 -7.92 22.42
CA ASP A 180 13.73 -7.66 22.27
C ASP A 180 14.53 -7.90 23.55
N VAL A 181 13.86 -8.30 24.65
CA VAL A 181 14.51 -8.75 25.88
C VAL A 181 14.47 -10.28 25.94
N PRO A 182 15.62 -10.97 25.80
CA PRO A 182 15.69 -12.40 26.07
C PRO A 182 15.17 -12.63 27.48
N HIS A 183 14.10 -13.44 27.62
CA HIS A 183 13.42 -13.81 28.87
C HIS A 183 12.21 -12.98 29.34
N SER A 184 11.67 -12.01 28.57
CA SER A 184 10.36 -11.39 28.87
C SER A 184 9.25 -11.82 27.90
N TYR A 185 8.94 -13.11 27.87
CA TYR A 185 7.88 -13.67 27.00
C TYR A 185 6.44 -13.34 27.45
N ASN A 186 6.29 -12.50 28.47
CA ASN A 186 5.05 -12.40 29.24
C ASN A 186 4.54 -10.95 29.28
N PRO A 187 3.38 -10.63 28.68
CA PRO A 187 2.77 -9.30 28.78
C PRO A 187 2.53 -8.88 30.22
N SER A 188 3.16 -7.81 30.67
CA SER A 188 3.04 -7.37 32.06
C SER A 188 1.87 -6.40 32.27
N HIS A 189 1.51 -5.61 31.26
CA HIS A 189 0.44 -4.62 31.38
C HIS A 189 -0.38 -4.48 30.10
N SER A 190 -1.70 -4.36 30.30
CA SER A 190 -2.63 -4.03 29.22
C SER A 190 -2.53 -2.56 28.82
N GLN A 191 -2.70 -2.28 27.53
CA GLN A 191 -2.77 -0.93 26.98
C GLN A 191 -4.17 -0.67 26.43
N ASP A 192 -4.80 0.40 26.91
CA ASP A 192 -6.08 0.87 26.39
C ASP A 192 -5.92 1.39 24.96
N LEU A 193 -6.69 0.83 24.03
CA LEU A 193 -6.73 1.29 22.65
C LEU A 193 -7.54 2.59 22.51
N GLY A 194 -7.12 3.45 21.58
CA GLY A 194 -7.80 4.67 21.18
C GLY A 194 -8.21 4.67 19.70
N PRO A 195 -8.77 5.79 19.21
CA PRO A 195 -9.23 5.88 17.82
C PRO A 195 -8.11 5.75 16.78
N CYS A 196 -6.85 6.01 17.15
CA CYS A 196 -5.69 5.85 16.28
C CYS A 196 -5.40 4.37 15.98
N ASP A 197 -5.69 3.46 16.91
CA ASP A 197 -5.44 2.03 16.75
C ASP A 197 -6.27 1.39 15.64
N LEU A 198 -7.47 1.92 15.39
CA LEU A 198 -8.29 1.46 14.27
C LEU A 198 -7.58 1.63 12.93
N ARG A 199 -6.75 2.67 12.82
CA ARG A 199 -5.95 2.88 11.61
C ARG A 199 -4.84 1.86 11.48
N ILE A 200 -4.14 1.57 12.57
CA ILE A 200 -3.09 0.55 12.58
C ILE A 200 -3.69 -0.79 12.14
N LEU A 201 -4.86 -1.14 12.68
CA LEU A 201 -5.64 -2.31 12.28
C LEU A 201 -6.04 -2.27 10.80
N ALA A 202 -6.59 -1.15 10.31
CA ALA A 202 -6.95 -1.00 8.90
C ALA A 202 -5.75 -1.21 7.96
N HIS A 203 -4.61 -0.60 8.28
CA HIS A 203 -3.38 -0.80 7.51
C HIS A 203 -2.96 -2.26 7.51
N TRP A 204 -3.05 -2.94 8.67
CA TRP A 204 -2.69 -4.35 8.79
C TRP A 204 -3.63 -5.26 7.99
N LEU A 205 -4.95 -5.07 8.10
CA LEU A 205 -5.95 -5.89 7.37
C LEU A 205 -5.78 -5.75 5.85
N ASN A 206 -5.49 -4.54 5.38
CA ASN A 206 -5.23 -4.29 3.96
C ASN A 206 -3.88 -4.83 3.46
N THR A 207 -2.97 -5.19 4.36
CA THR A 207 -1.63 -5.71 4.04
C THR A 207 -1.43 -7.16 4.46
N TYR A 208 -2.47 -7.83 4.99
CA TYR A 208 -2.42 -9.19 5.53
C TYR A 208 -1.82 -10.20 4.53
N TYR A 209 -2.32 -10.22 3.29
CA TYR A 209 -1.82 -11.15 2.27
C TYR A 209 -0.44 -10.79 1.70
N LEU A 210 0.07 -9.57 1.95
CA LEU A 210 1.45 -9.25 1.61
C LEU A 210 2.46 -9.99 2.52
N LYS A 211 1.99 -10.56 3.64
CA LYS A 211 2.78 -11.30 4.63
C LYS A 211 3.00 -12.78 4.28
N TYR A 212 2.22 -13.36 3.36
CA TYR A 212 2.38 -14.76 2.93
C TYR A 212 3.49 -14.90 1.87
N GLY A 213 4.71 -14.83 2.37
CA GLY A 213 5.97 -15.05 1.67
C GLY A 213 7.05 -14.48 2.57
N ASN A 214 7.75 -15.34 3.33
CA ASN A 214 8.82 -15.05 4.32
C ASN A 214 8.76 -13.64 4.93
N LEU A 215 8.30 -13.50 6.19
CA LEU A 215 8.31 -12.27 7.00
C LEU A 215 9.42 -11.27 6.58
N ARG A 216 9.06 -10.33 5.70
CA ARG A 216 9.98 -9.32 5.18
C ARG A 216 10.09 -8.19 6.20
N THR A 217 11.30 -7.85 6.65
CA THR A 217 11.57 -6.72 7.56
C THR A 217 11.36 -5.37 6.86
N ILE A 218 11.44 -4.26 7.60
CA ILE A 218 11.47 -2.92 6.99
C ILE A 218 12.66 -2.80 6.03
N GLU A 219 13.83 -3.37 6.36
CA GLU A 219 14.98 -3.40 5.44
C GLU A 219 14.67 -4.21 4.17
N ASP A 220 13.86 -5.27 4.26
CA ASP A 220 13.43 -6.07 3.10
C ASP A 220 12.36 -5.37 2.24
N LEU A 221 11.54 -4.49 2.84
CA LEU A 221 10.46 -3.74 2.17
C LEU A 221 10.89 -2.33 1.74
N GLN A 222 11.97 -1.78 2.29
CA GLN A 222 12.48 -0.44 1.95
C GLN A 222 12.75 -0.25 0.44
N PRO A 223 13.26 -1.25 -0.29
CA PRO A 223 13.39 -1.17 -1.75
C PRO A 223 12.04 -1.15 -2.49
N GLU A 224 10.96 -1.66 -1.89
CA GLU A 224 9.62 -1.71 -2.45
C GLU A 224 8.73 -0.52 -2.05
N LEU A 225 9.09 0.16 -0.96
CA LEU A 225 8.43 1.36 -0.45
C LEU A 225 9.14 2.66 -0.85
N SER A 226 10.43 2.59 -1.19
CA SER A 226 11.19 3.77 -1.62
C SER A 226 10.73 4.30 -2.97
N ASN A 227 10.83 5.61 -3.14
CA ASN A 227 10.62 6.23 -4.43
C ASN A 227 11.73 5.80 -5.39
N VAL A 228 11.32 5.31 -6.55
CA VAL A 228 12.17 5.04 -7.69
C VAL A 228 12.27 6.31 -8.50
N VAL A 229 13.50 6.74 -8.77
CA VAL A 229 13.77 7.84 -9.68
C VAL A 229 13.59 7.34 -11.12
N GLY A 230 12.60 7.92 -11.80
CA GLY A 230 12.31 7.77 -13.21
C GLY A 230 12.52 9.07 -13.97
N VAL A 231 12.08 9.06 -15.23
CA VAL A 231 12.15 10.22 -16.12
C VAL A 231 10.79 10.46 -16.74
N ARG A 232 10.30 11.69 -16.68
CA ARG A 232 9.21 12.15 -17.53
C ARG A 232 9.80 12.71 -18.82
N ILE A 233 9.28 12.26 -19.95
CA ILE A 233 9.56 12.81 -21.27
C ILE A 233 8.39 13.71 -21.66
N ASN A 234 8.66 15.00 -21.73
CA ASN A 234 7.67 16.01 -22.12
C ASN A 234 7.40 15.95 -23.63
N CYS A 235 6.12 16.15 -24.01
CA CYS A 235 5.74 16.24 -25.41
C CYS A 235 6.07 17.61 -26.01
N ASN A 236 5.96 17.77 -27.33
CA ASN A 236 6.36 19.01 -27.98
C ASN A 236 5.65 20.25 -27.45
N GLY A 237 4.36 20.18 -27.12
CA GLY A 237 3.64 21.32 -26.53
C GLY A 237 4.22 21.71 -25.16
N ASP A 238 4.50 20.72 -24.32
CA ASP A 238 5.09 20.97 -22.99
C ASP A 238 6.47 21.66 -23.10
N VAL A 239 7.25 21.35 -24.15
CA VAL A 239 8.57 21.96 -24.37
C VAL A 239 8.46 23.31 -25.08
N ASP A 240 7.81 23.33 -26.23
CA ASP A 240 7.80 24.47 -27.16
C ASP A 240 6.89 25.61 -26.66
N THR A 241 5.84 25.28 -25.89
CA THR A 241 4.85 26.25 -25.39
C THR A 241 4.99 26.51 -23.90
N ASP A 242 5.12 25.46 -23.07
CA ASP A 242 5.24 25.62 -21.61
C ASP A 242 6.70 25.83 -21.14
N GLY A 243 7.69 25.70 -22.04
CA GLY A 243 9.12 25.91 -21.71
C GLY A 243 9.71 24.85 -20.80
N LEU A 244 9.08 23.67 -20.68
CA LEU A 244 9.57 22.59 -19.85
C LEU A 244 10.77 21.89 -20.51
N PRO A 245 11.71 21.34 -19.72
CA PRO A 245 12.79 20.53 -20.28
C PRO A 245 12.22 19.26 -20.96
N ARG A 246 12.88 18.77 -22.01
CA ARG A 246 12.46 17.56 -22.72
C ARG A 246 12.43 16.33 -21.81
N TYR A 247 13.41 16.23 -20.92
CA TYR A 247 13.57 15.14 -19.97
C TYR A 247 13.66 15.74 -18.56
N GLU A 248 12.80 15.31 -17.65
CA GLU A 248 12.83 15.74 -16.26
C GLU A 248 12.81 14.54 -15.30
N PRO A 249 13.53 14.60 -14.17
CA PRO A 249 13.47 13.54 -13.18
C PRO A 249 12.10 13.54 -12.52
N ILE A 250 11.59 12.34 -12.24
CA ILE A 250 10.40 12.16 -11.42
C ILE A 250 10.65 11.08 -10.38
N GLU A 251 9.86 11.10 -9.31
CA GLU A 251 9.86 10.07 -8.30
C GLU A 251 8.52 9.34 -8.33
N LEU A 252 8.58 8.01 -8.36
CA LEU A 252 7.41 7.16 -8.30
C LEU A 252 7.57 6.15 -7.16
N PRO A 253 6.51 5.84 -6.39
CA PRO A 253 6.60 4.78 -5.40
C PRO A 253 6.96 3.45 -6.06
N ALA A 254 7.85 2.65 -5.45
CA ALA A 254 8.29 1.36 -6.02
C ALA A 254 7.16 0.31 -6.18
N PHE A 255 5.98 0.55 -5.61
CA PHE A 255 4.74 -0.23 -5.82
C PHE A 255 3.83 0.35 -6.92
N HIS A 256 4.26 1.38 -7.65
CA HIS A 256 3.48 1.96 -8.74
C HIS A 256 3.25 0.93 -9.85
N ARG A 257 2.00 0.78 -10.31
CA ARG A 257 1.56 -0.22 -11.30
C ARG A 257 2.38 -0.25 -12.60
N ILE A 258 3.08 0.82 -12.93
CA ILE A 258 4.02 0.86 -14.06
C ILE A 258 5.04 -0.30 -14.01
N PHE A 259 5.50 -0.73 -12.83
CA PHE A 259 6.51 -1.79 -12.69
C PHE A 259 5.98 -3.19 -13.06
N GLU A 260 4.67 -3.37 -13.16
CA GLU A 260 4.03 -4.63 -13.59
C GLU A 260 4.10 -4.82 -15.12
N GLN A 261 4.26 -3.74 -15.88
CA GLN A 261 4.24 -3.79 -17.34
C GLN A 261 5.48 -4.49 -17.91
N THR A 262 5.38 -4.93 -19.16
CA THR A 262 6.50 -5.54 -19.89
C THR A 262 7.52 -4.47 -20.28
N ALA A 263 8.81 -4.79 -20.12
CA ALA A 263 9.86 -3.90 -20.59
C ALA A 263 9.85 -3.83 -22.13
N THR A 264 10.22 -2.68 -22.70
CA THR A 264 10.24 -2.48 -24.15
C THR A 264 11.32 -3.33 -24.79
N ASP A 265 11.08 -3.79 -26.02
CA ASP A 265 11.94 -4.81 -26.64
C ASP A 265 13.38 -4.31 -26.82
N VAL A 266 13.55 -3.07 -27.26
CA VAL A 266 14.88 -2.47 -27.43
C VAL A 266 15.67 -2.37 -26.12
N SER A 267 14.98 -2.06 -25.03
CA SER A 267 15.60 -1.87 -23.71
C SER A 267 16.12 -3.19 -23.12
N LYS A 268 15.50 -4.32 -23.48
CA LYS A 268 15.96 -5.66 -23.10
C LYS A 268 17.29 -6.02 -23.77
N HIS A 269 17.45 -5.67 -25.06
CA HIS A 269 18.67 -5.99 -25.83
C HIS A 269 19.91 -5.27 -25.29
N ILE A 270 19.73 -4.07 -24.71
CA ILE A 270 20.82 -3.29 -24.11
C ILE A 270 20.98 -3.53 -22.59
N ALA A 271 20.30 -4.54 -22.04
CA ALA A 271 20.33 -4.90 -20.61
C ALA A 271 19.92 -3.77 -19.63
N ILE A 272 19.11 -2.81 -20.09
CA ILE A 272 18.50 -1.77 -19.25
C ILE A 272 16.98 -1.86 -19.45
N PRO A 273 16.28 -2.73 -18.70
CA PRO A 273 14.87 -3.01 -18.99
C PRO A 273 14.00 -1.80 -18.64
N LEU A 274 13.58 -1.04 -19.65
CA LEU A 274 12.74 0.15 -19.50
C LEU A 274 11.28 -0.18 -19.66
N VAL A 275 10.44 0.48 -18.86
CA VAL A 275 8.99 0.51 -19.02
C VAL A 275 8.59 1.93 -19.37
N VAL A 276 7.68 2.09 -20.33
CA VAL A 276 7.20 3.39 -20.80
C VAL A 276 5.69 3.44 -20.69
N GLN A 277 5.15 4.45 -20.01
CA GLN A 277 3.71 4.65 -19.86
C GLN A 277 3.31 6.09 -20.22
N ARG A 278 2.21 6.26 -20.93
CA ARG A 278 1.66 7.60 -21.22
C ARG A 278 1.10 8.24 -19.96
N ILE A 279 1.29 9.54 -19.83
CA ILE A 279 0.61 10.34 -18.80
C ILE A 279 -0.85 10.54 -19.23
N PRO A 280 -1.83 10.02 -18.49
CA PRO A 280 -3.23 10.17 -18.86
C PRO A 280 -3.62 11.65 -19.01
N GLY A 281 -4.32 11.97 -20.10
CA GLY A 281 -4.81 13.32 -20.35
C GLY A 281 -3.82 14.29 -21.00
N SER A 282 -2.52 13.96 -21.13
CA SER A 282 -1.53 14.84 -21.77
C SER A 282 -1.86 15.16 -23.23
N VAL A 283 -2.40 14.19 -23.97
CA VAL A 283 -2.86 14.39 -25.36
C VAL A 283 -4.08 15.30 -25.39
N LYS A 284 -5.07 15.05 -24.52
CA LYS A 284 -6.31 15.82 -24.44
C LYS A 284 -6.06 17.28 -24.05
N LYS A 285 -5.08 17.54 -23.17
CA LYS A 285 -4.58 18.89 -22.84
C LYS A 285 -4.23 19.63 -24.13
N TRP A 286 -3.35 19.05 -24.93
CA TRP A 286 -2.85 19.70 -26.14
C TRP A 286 -3.80 19.69 -27.32
N GLN A 287 -4.75 18.75 -27.39
CA GLN A 287 -5.83 18.79 -28.38
C GLN A 287 -6.79 19.97 -28.14
N LYS A 288 -7.03 20.34 -26.87
CA LYS A 288 -7.85 21.53 -26.53
C LYS A 288 -7.12 22.85 -26.72
N HIS A 289 -5.79 22.82 -26.67
CA HIS A 289 -4.91 23.98 -26.74
C HIS A 289 -4.06 23.98 -28.03
N SER A 290 -4.55 23.31 -29.08
CA SER A 290 -3.80 23.15 -30.33
C SER A 290 -3.57 24.49 -31.03
N GLU A 291 -4.54 25.41 -30.95
CA GLU A 291 -4.47 26.75 -31.56
C GLU A 291 -3.52 27.71 -30.82
N SER A 292 -3.24 27.46 -29.54
CA SER A 292 -2.33 28.26 -28.71
C SER A 292 -0.90 27.71 -28.67
N SER A 293 -0.66 26.56 -29.29
CA SER A 293 0.64 25.89 -29.30
C SER A 293 1.54 26.45 -30.38
N SER A 294 2.79 26.73 -30.03
CA SER A 294 3.86 27.05 -31.00
C SER A 294 4.26 25.86 -31.88
N SER A 295 3.93 24.63 -31.44
CA SER A 295 4.18 23.39 -32.16
C SER A 295 3.00 23.00 -33.05
N LYS A 296 3.28 22.56 -34.29
CA LYS A 296 2.24 22.10 -35.25
C LYS A 296 1.48 20.86 -34.77
N PHE A 297 2.11 20.03 -33.94
CA PHE A 297 1.51 18.84 -33.33
C PHE A 297 1.99 18.70 -31.86
N PRO A 298 1.36 19.41 -30.91
CA PRO A 298 1.88 19.54 -29.55
C PRO A 298 1.92 18.22 -28.75
N TRP A 299 1.03 17.28 -29.07
CA TRP A 299 0.99 15.96 -28.43
C TRP A 299 2.01 14.96 -28.99
N VAL A 300 2.86 15.35 -29.94
CA VAL A 300 3.91 14.47 -30.48
C VAL A 300 5.03 14.30 -29.46
N ASN A 301 5.51 13.06 -29.34
CA ASN A 301 6.64 12.69 -28.51
C ASN A 301 7.42 11.56 -29.19
N THR A 302 8.34 11.93 -30.07
CA THR A 302 9.17 10.99 -30.85
C THR A 302 10.06 10.12 -29.97
N ALA A 303 10.57 10.69 -28.87
CA ALA A 303 11.37 9.95 -27.90
C ALA A 303 10.56 8.80 -27.27
N GLY A 304 9.30 9.04 -26.90
CA GLY A 304 8.38 8.00 -26.44
C GLY A 304 8.11 6.92 -27.49
N THR A 305 8.05 7.29 -28.77
CA THR A 305 7.92 6.34 -29.89
C THR A 305 9.16 5.46 -30.03
N PHE A 306 10.36 6.05 -30.06
CA PHE A 306 11.62 5.32 -30.24
C PHE A 306 11.84 4.27 -29.17
N LEU A 307 11.55 4.59 -27.90
CA LEU A 307 11.69 3.65 -26.80
C LEU A 307 10.75 2.43 -26.90
N ASN A 308 9.72 2.48 -27.74
CA ASN A 308 8.74 1.40 -27.95
C ASN A 308 8.90 0.69 -29.31
N ILE A 309 9.99 0.91 -30.04
CA ILE A 309 10.25 0.20 -31.29
C ILE A 309 10.47 -1.30 -31.04
N GLY A 310 9.81 -2.13 -31.85
CA GLY A 310 9.99 -3.58 -31.87
C GLY A 310 11.38 -3.97 -32.38
N CYS A 311 12.02 -4.90 -31.67
CA CYS A 311 13.36 -5.42 -31.97
C CYS A 311 13.36 -6.97 -32.05
N LYS A 312 12.33 -7.54 -32.69
CA LYS A 312 12.14 -8.99 -32.87
C LYS A 312 12.20 -9.35 -34.37
N PRO A 313 13.40 -9.67 -34.91
CA PRO A 313 13.57 -9.91 -36.34
C PRO A 313 12.87 -11.20 -36.82
N GLN A 314 12.53 -12.11 -35.91
CA GLN A 314 11.97 -13.43 -36.22
C GLN A 314 10.43 -13.54 -36.05
N SER A 315 9.75 -12.47 -35.62
CA SER A 315 8.30 -12.52 -35.42
C SER A 315 7.55 -12.39 -36.75
N LYS A 316 6.90 -13.46 -37.19
CA LYS A 316 6.03 -13.48 -38.39
C LYS A 316 4.59 -13.02 -38.13
N ARG A 317 4.28 -12.50 -36.92
CA ARG A 317 2.89 -12.28 -36.48
C ARG A 317 2.36 -10.86 -36.73
N SER A 318 3.21 -9.85 -36.81
CA SER A 318 2.79 -8.50 -37.18
C SER A 318 3.95 -7.70 -37.79
N GLY A 319 3.68 -6.88 -38.81
CA GLY A 319 4.69 -6.04 -39.47
C GLY A 319 5.27 -4.91 -38.60
N PHE A 320 5.01 -4.92 -37.28
CA PHE A 320 5.46 -3.93 -36.32
C PHE A 320 6.52 -4.46 -35.33
N ASP A 321 6.99 -5.69 -35.54
CA ASP A 321 7.89 -6.37 -34.60
C ASP A 321 9.38 -6.05 -34.83
N TRP A 322 9.75 -5.43 -35.96
CA TRP A 322 11.12 -5.00 -36.27
C TRP A 322 11.14 -3.59 -36.89
N GLY A 323 11.79 -2.65 -36.21
CA GLY A 323 12.00 -1.28 -36.71
C GLY A 323 10.80 -0.34 -36.65
N PHE A 324 9.65 -0.81 -36.15
CA PHE A 324 8.45 0.01 -35.96
C PHE A 324 7.96 -0.08 -34.52
N ALA A 325 7.38 1.01 -34.01
CA ALA A 325 6.62 0.97 -32.76
C ALA A 325 5.19 0.50 -33.03
N PRO A 326 4.47 -0.11 -32.07
CA PRO A 326 3.07 -0.48 -32.23
C PRO A 326 2.15 0.71 -32.55
N PRO A 327 1.02 0.49 -33.25
CA PRO A 327 -0.19 1.30 -33.33
C PRO A 327 -0.21 2.61 -32.55
N GLU A 328 -0.49 2.35 -31.28
CA GLU A 328 -0.68 3.30 -30.22
C GLU A 328 0.51 4.24 -30.11
N TRP A 329 1.75 3.75 -30.18
CA TRP A 329 3.01 4.47 -29.98
C TRP A 329 3.50 5.28 -31.17
N GLN A 330 2.86 5.18 -32.34
CA GLN A 330 3.27 5.93 -33.53
C GLN A 330 2.70 7.35 -33.58
N THR A 331 1.51 7.58 -32.99
CA THR A 331 0.83 8.88 -33.05
C THR A 331 0.22 9.26 -31.71
N SER A 332 0.04 10.56 -31.46
CA SER A 332 -0.66 11.06 -30.26
C SER A 332 -0.14 10.45 -28.96
N VAL A 333 1.18 10.42 -28.81
CA VAL A 333 1.86 9.77 -27.68
C VAL A 333 1.67 10.58 -26.39
N GLY A 334 1.73 11.92 -26.48
CA GLY A 334 1.68 12.80 -25.32
C GLY A 334 2.94 12.70 -24.44
N ALA A 335 2.89 13.29 -23.25
CA ALA A 335 3.97 13.13 -22.28
C ALA A 335 3.98 11.70 -21.74
N VAL A 336 5.16 11.18 -21.45
CA VAL A 336 5.32 9.80 -20.98
C VAL A 336 6.21 9.75 -19.75
N VAL A 337 6.03 8.70 -18.97
CA VAL A 337 6.89 8.31 -17.86
C VAL A 337 7.71 7.10 -18.28
N VAL A 338 9.00 7.15 -17.99
CA VAL A 338 9.96 6.07 -18.22
C VAL A 338 10.61 5.70 -16.90
N VAL A 339 10.60 4.41 -16.59
CA VAL A 339 11.27 3.85 -15.41
C VAL A 339 12.01 2.58 -15.80
N ARG A 340 12.98 2.17 -14.98
CA ARG A 340 13.55 0.83 -15.11
C ARG A 340 12.67 -0.18 -14.40
N LYS A 341 12.39 -1.31 -15.05
CA LYS A 341 11.64 -2.43 -14.49
C LYS A 341 12.30 -3.03 -13.25
N ASP A 342 13.64 -3.01 -13.21
CA ASP A 342 14.44 -3.45 -12.06
C ASP A 342 14.49 -2.42 -10.92
N LYS A 343 13.70 -1.34 -11.00
CA LYS A 343 13.58 -0.27 -10.00
C LYS A 343 14.88 0.49 -9.69
N LYS A 344 15.94 0.29 -10.47
CA LYS A 344 17.16 1.10 -10.32
C LYS A 344 16.95 2.52 -10.83
N LYS A 345 17.74 3.44 -10.29
CA LYS A 345 17.72 4.86 -10.65
C LYS A 345 17.89 5.06 -12.16
N LEU A 346 16.96 5.82 -12.75
CA LEU A 346 16.99 6.25 -14.14
C LEU A 346 17.04 7.78 -14.19
N LEU A 347 18.12 8.33 -14.75
CA LEU A 347 18.33 9.76 -14.85
C LEU A 347 17.96 10.28 -16.25
N PRO A 348 17.61 11.58 -16.39
CA PRO A 348 17.30 12.20 -17.67
C PRO A 348 18.35 11.92 -18.76
N GLU A 349 19.63 11.98 -18.41
CA GLU A 349 20.76 11.77 -19.33
C GLU A 349 20.80 10.32 -19.87
N HIS A 350 20.39 9.34 -19.06
CA HIS A 350 20.29 7.95 -19.50
C HIS A 350 19.23 7.82 -20.59
N VAL A 351 18.06 8.44 -20.40
CA VAL A 351 16.96 8.37 -21.37
C VAL A 351 17.29 9.16 -22.63
N HIS A 352 17.92 10.34 -22.48
CA HIS A 352 18.41 11.14 -23.60
C HIS A 352 19.39 10.34 -24.47
N ALA A 353 20.44 9.76 -23.87
CA ALA A 353 21.45 8.99 -24.59
C ALA A 353 20.84 7.78 -25.33
N LEU A 354 19.86 7.11 -24.71
CA LEU A 354 19.17 6.00 -25.35
C LEU A 354 18.34 6.45 -26.55
N VAL A 355 17.61 7.55 -26.43
CA VAL A 355 16.83 8.11 -27.54
C VAL A 355 17.74 8.54 -28.69
N GLU A 356 18.88 9.18 -28.41
CA GLU A 356 19.88 9.51 -29.44
C GLU A 356 20.47 8.27 -30.10
N TYR A 357 20.78 7.24 -29.31
CA TYR A 357 21.26 5.97 -29.84
C TYR A 357 20.26 5.34 -30.82
N HIS A 358 18.96 5.41 -30.50
CA HIS A 358 17.94 4.95 -31.43
C HIS A 358 17.92 5.76 -32.71
N GLN A 359 17.88 7.09 -32.57
CA GLN A 359 17.74 8.01 -33.68
C GLN A 359 18.91 7.92 -34.67
N HIS A 360 20.14 7.79 -34.17
CA HIS A 360 21.35 7.88 -34.98
C HIS A 360 21.95 6.52 -35.37
N HIS A 361 21.67 5.45 -34.62
CA HIS A 361 22.25 4.13 -34.87
C HIS A 361 21.18 3.09 -35.22
N LEU A 362 20.20 2.84 -34.35
CA LEU A 362 19.25 1.74 -34.57
C LEU A 362 18.35 1.97 -35.79
N MET A 363 17.89 3.19 -36.03
CA MET A 363 17.11 3.50 -37.23
C MET A 363 17.86 3.19 -38.53
N ARG A 364 19.19 3.32 -38.53
CA ARG A 364 20.02 2.95 -39.68
C ARG A 364 20.06 1.44 -39.88
N VAL A 365 20.25 0.69 -38.79
CA VAL A 365 20.28 -0.78 -38.79
C VAL A 365 18.95 -1.37 -39.28
N PHE A 366 17.82 -0.85 -38.79
CA PHE A 366 16.50 -1.26 -39.27
C PHE A 366 16.32 -0.96 -40.77
N GLY A 367 16.84 0.17 -41.25
CA GLY A 367 16.81 0.54 -42.66
C GLY A 367 17.65 -0.40 -43.54
N GLU A 368 18.87 -0.73 -43.13
CA GLU A 368 19.80 -1.58 -43.89
C GLU A 368 19.28 -3.02 -44.04
N GLU A 369 18.74 -3.63 -42.96
CA GLU A 369 18.16 -4.98 -43.06
C GLU A 369 16.86 -5.03 -43.86
N SER A 370 16.03 -3.98 -43.82
CA SER A 370 14.83 -3.91 -44.65
C SER A 370 15.13 -3.87 -46.14
N GLN A 371 16.29 -3.32 -46.54
CA GLN A 371 16.75 -3.33 -47.93
C GLN A 371 17.32 -4.70 -48.34
N GLY A 372 18.02 -5.39 -47.43
CA GLY A 372 18.54 -6.75 -47.67
C GLY A 372 17.45 -7.81 -47.83
N MET A 373 16.31 -7.67 -47.13
CA MET A 373 15.16 -8.57 -47.29
C MET A 373 14.44 -8.43 -48.64
N HIS A 374 14.64 -7.32 -49.36
CA HIS A 374 14.05 -7.09 -50.69
C HIS A 374 14.99 -7.47 -51.84
N SER A 375 16.28 -7.70 -51.60
CA SER A 375 17.27 -8.09 -52.62
C SER A 375 17.44 -9.60 -52.80
N ASP A 376 16.95 -10.40 -51.85
CA ASP A 376 16.99 -11.89 -51.89
C ASP A 376 15.64 -12.52 -52.30
N GLY A 377 14.77 -11.75 -52.98
CA GLY A 377 13.45 -12.17 -53.48
C GLY A 377 13.43 -12.57 -54.95
#